data_AF-A0A0J1ENM2-F1
#
_entry.id   AF-A0A0J1ENM2-F1
#
_cell.length_a   1.000
_cell.length_b   1.000
_cell.length_c   1.000
_cell.angle_alpha   90.00
_cell.angle_beta   90.00
_cell.angle_gamma   90.00
#
_symmetry.space_group_name_H-M   'P 1'
#
loop_
_entity.id
_entity.type
_entity.pdbx_description
1 polymer ?
#
loop_
_entity_poly.entity_id
_entity_poly.type
_entity_poly.pdbx_seq_one_letter_code
_entity_poly.pdbx_strand_id
1 'polypeptide(L)'
;MSESRNISHWIDQVKDGDSIAANQIWQHYYDRLVRSVRNKLFGQNRAVSDEEDIVLSVFDSFYSAAQKGRFPDLSDRDDLWRLLLKMSARKVVDKKRRDHRQRRGGDVQLHSLDKRDENQSFIEAIGDEPSPEMVLMMEESVEQFFSHLGVGQLRDLAGAKLEGYSNTELAARFGCSERTIERRLHLIREKCHQELFDEHSPKETTDRDLGTN
;
A
#
# COMPACT_ATOMS: atom_id res chain seq x y z
N MET A 1 -16.41 2.10 20.76
CA MET A 1 -16.07 1.07 21.77
C MET A 1 -16.72 -0.29 21.45
N SER A 2 -18.01 -0.39 21.09
CA SER A 2 -18.62 -1.69 20.71
C SER A 2 -18.12 -2.29 19.39
N GLU A 3 -17.89 -1.49 18.34
CA GLU A 3 -17.47 -2.01 17.03
C GLU A 3 -16.10 -2.70 17.06
N SER A 4 -15.12 -2.13 17.77
CA SER A 4 -13.78 -2.72 17.87
C SER A 4 -13.79 -4.09 18.55
N ARG A 5 -14.65 -4.28 19.57
CA ARG A 5 -14.78 -5.56 20.28
C ARG A 5 -15.45 -6.63 19.42
N ASN A 6 -16.37 -6.23 18.53
CA ASN A 6 -17.01 -7.12 17.57
C ASN A 6 -16.04 -7.56 16.47
N ILE A 7 -15.19 -6.66 15.96
CA ILE A 7 -14.23 -6.98 14.90
C ILE A 7 -13.16 -7.96 15.37
N SER A 8 -12.58 -7.75 16.56
CA SER A 8 -11.61 -8.71 17.13
C SER A 8 -12.21 -10.11 17.28
N HIS A 9 -13.47 -10.19 17.74
CA HIS A 9 -14.18 -11.46 17.84
C HIS A 9 -14.39 -12.12 16.48
N TRP A 10 -14.81 -11.37 15.46
CA TRP A 10 -14.98 -11.91 14.10
C TRP A 10 -13.66 -12.37 13.48
N ILE A 11 -12.55 -11.70 13.79
CA ILE A 11 -11.22 -12.12 13.32
C ILE A 11 -10.89 -13.53 13.83
N ASP A 12 -11.12 -13.79 15.12
CA ASP A 12 -10.84 -15.11 15.70
C ASP A 12 -11.79 -16.17 15.13
N GLN A 13 -13.08 -15.86 15.00
CA GLN A 13 -14.06 -16.77 14.37
C GLN A 13 -13.72 -17.10 12.91
N VAL A 14 -13.18 -16.14 12.16
CA VAL A 14 -12.74 -16.38 10.78
C VAL A 14 -11.53 -17.32 10.71
N LYS A 15 -10.63 -17.28 11.69
CA LYS A 15 -9.51 -18.25 11.79
C LYS A 15 -10.04 -19.67 11.98
N ASP A 16 -11.17 -19.83 12.67
CA ASP A 16 -11.86 -21.10 12.87
C ASP A 16 -12.76 -21.52 11.68
N GLY A 17 -12.87 -20.67 10.65
CA GLY A 17 -13.63 -20.95 9.43
C GLY A 17 -15.11 -20.53 9.47
N ASP A 18 -15.51 -19.67 10.41
CA ASP A 18 -16.89 -19.17 10.51
C ASP A 18 -17.24 -18.23 9.33
N SER A 19 -18.14 -18.68 8.47
CA SER A 19 -18.63 -17.92 7.32
C SER A 19 -19.48 -16.70 7.69
N ILE A 20 -20.14 -16.71 8.86
CA ILE A 20 -20.95 -15.58 9.32
C ILE A 20 -20.02 -14.44 9.71
N ALA A 21 -18.96 -14.73 10.46
CA ALA A 21 -17.93 -13.75 10.81
C ALA A 21 -17.23 -13.20 9.56
N ALA A 22 -16.97 -14.04 8.57
CA ALA A 22 -16.44 -13.61 7.27
C ALA A 22 -17.39 -12.63 6.58
N ASN A 23 -18.69 -12.91 6.55
CA ASN A 23 -19.66 -11.98 5.97
C ASN A 23 -19.72 -10.64 6.73
N GLN A 24 -19.59 -10.64 8.06
CA GLN A 24 -19.55 -9.39 8.83
C GLN A 24 -18.32 -8.55 8.45
N ILE A 25 -17.13 -9.17 8.40
CA ILE A 25 -15.91 -8.49 7.95
C ILE A 25 -16.08 -7.96 6.52
N TRP A 26 -16.69 -8.74 5.63
CA TRP A 26 -16.98 -8.29 4.26
C TRP A 26 -17.82 -7.00 4.25
N GLN A 27 -18.98 -6.99 4.93
CA GLN A 27 -19.88 -5.83 4.96
C GLN A 27 -19.20 -4.57 5.50
N HIS A 28 -18.30 -4.72 6.49
CA HIS A 28 -17.61 -3.58 7.09
C HIS A 28 -16.46 -3.01 6.26
N TYR A 29 -15.78 -3.82 5.45
CA TYR A 29 -14.55 -3.41 4.77
C TYR A 29 -14.64 -3.36 3.25
N TYR A 30 -15.63 -4.00 2.63
CA TYR A 30 -15.72 -4.10 1.17
C TYR A 30 -15.73 -2.73 0.49
N ASP A 31 -16.72 -1.88 0.77
CA ASP A 31 -16.87 -0.57 0.13
C ASP A 31 -15.66 0.32 0.36
N ARG A 32 -15.13 0.30 1.59
CA ARG A 32 -13.94 1.07 1.97
C ARG A 32 -12.71 0.60 1.18
N LEU A 33 -12.56 -0.71 0.98
CA LEU A 33 -11.44 -1.29 0.25
C LEU A 33 -11.56 -1.05 -1.25
N VAL A 34 -12.78 -1.14 -1.82
CA VAL A 34 -13.06 -0.78 -3.22
C VAL A 34 -12.65 0.67 -3.48
N ARG A 35 -13.05 1.61 -2.62
CA ARG A 35 -12.65 3.04 -2.73
C ARG A 35 -11.12 3.21 -2.65
N SER A 36 -10.46 2.47 -1.78
CA SER A 36 -9.00 2.52 -1.64
C SER A 36 -8.26 1.96 -2.86
N VAL A 37 -8.73 0.84 -3.41
CA VAL A 37 -8.20 0.24 -4.65
C VAL A 37 -8.45 1.16 -5.84
N ARG A 38 -9.64 1.75 -5.91
CA ARG A 38 -10.03 2.77 -6.87
C ARG A 38 -9.02 3.92 -6.91
N ASN A 39 -8.70 4.52 -5.78
CA ASN A 39 -7.73 5.62 -5.74
C ASN A 39 -6.34 5.18 -6.20
N LYS A 40 -5.92 3.94 -5.88
CA LYS A 40 -4.62 3.39 -6.35
C LYS A 40 -4.58 3.04 -7.83
N LEU A 41 -5.73 2.90 -8.48
CA LEU A 41 -5.86 2.67 -9.91
C LEU A 41 -6.10 3.95 -10.71
N PHE A 42 -6.20 5.11 -10.05
CA PHE A 42 -6.36 6.41 -10.71
C PHE A 42 -5.22 6.65 -11.73
N GLY A 43 -5.56 7.22 -12.90
CA GLY A 43 -4.63 7.43 -14.02
C GLY A 43 -4.47 6.24 -15.00
N GLN A 44 -5.35 5.24 -14.96
CA GLN A 44 -5.36 4.11 -15.92
C GLN A 44 -6.70 3.99 -16.64
N ASN A 45 -6.69 3.40 -17.85
CA ASN A 45 -7.91 2.98 -18.54
C ASN A 45 -8.56 1.87 -17.71
N ARG A 46 -9.66 2.18 -17.04
CA ARG A 46 -10.14 1.43 -15.87
C ARG A 46 -11.61 1.10 -15.99
N ALA A 47 -11.94 -0.18 -15.88
CA ALA A 47 -13.32 -0.64 -15.72
C ALA A 47 -13.62 -0.86 -14.23
N VAL A 48 -14.82 -0.49 -13.77
CA VAL A 48 -15.24 -0.69 -12.37
C VAL A 48 -15.06 -2.14 -11.90
N SER A 49 -15.28 -3.10 -12.81
CA SER A 49 -15.04 -4.53 -12.60
C SER A 49 -13.63 -4.83 -12.09
N ASP A 50 -12.62 -4.07 -12.53
CA ASP A 50 -11.22 -4.32 -12.18
C ASP A 50 -10.93 -4.10 -10.69
N GLU A 51 -11.63 -3.16 -10.06
CA GLU A 51 -11.43 -2.89 -8.63
C GLU A 51 -12.12 -3.94 -7.78
N GLU A 52 -13.36 -4.28 -8.13
CA GLU A 52 -14.16 -5.27 -7.45
C GLU A 52 -13.49 -6.65 -7.56
N ASP A 53 -12.95 -7.00 -8.73
CA ASP A 53 -12.18 -8.24 -8.94
C ASP A 53 -10.94 -8.30 -8.04
N ILE A 54 -10.22 -7.18 -7.89
CA ILE A 54 -9.08 -7.10 -6.97
C ILE A 54 -9.55 -7.31 -5.53
N VAL A 55 -10.61 -6.61 -5.11
CA VAL A 55 -11.13 -6.69 -3.74
C VAL A 55 -11.63 -8.10 -3.41
N LEU A 56 -12.42 -8.71 -4.31
CA LEU A 56 -12.85 -10.11 -4.22
C LEU A 56 -11.64 -11.04 -4.04
N SER A 57 -10.61 -10.86 -4.87
CA SER A 57 -9.39 -11.64 -4.78
C SER A 57 -8.62 -11.41 -3.46
N VAL A 58 -8.66 -10.20 -2.88
CA VAL A 58 -8.08 -9.92 -1.56
C VAL A 58 -8.80 -10.68 -0.47
N PHE A 59 -10.14 -10.60 -0.42
CA PHE A 59 -10.92 -11.28 0.60
C PHE A 59 -10.78 -12.80 0.52
N ASP A 60 -10.84 -13.38 -0.69
CA ASP A 60 -10.61 -14.82 -0.89
C ASP A 60 -9.23 -15.26 -0.35
N SER A 61 -8.18 -14.50 -0.71
CA SER A 61 -6.83 -14.77 -0.22
C SER A 61 -6.70 -14.57 1.30
N PHE A 62 -7.40 -13.60 1.86
CA PHE A 62 -7.41 -13.30 3.30
C PHE A 62 -8.05 -14.45 4.07
N TYR A 63 -9.28 -14.85 3.71
CA TYR A 63 -9.99 -15.94 4.39
C TYR A 63 -9.24 -17.27 4.28
N SER A 64 -8.74 -17.61 3.08
CA SER A 64 -7.94 -18.83 2.90
C SER A 64 -6.66 -18.83 3.75
N ALA A 65 -6.00 -17.68 3.89
CA ALA A 65 -4.78 -17.57 4.69
C ALA A 65 -5.06 -17.53 6.20
N ALA A 66 -6.17 -16.91 6.63
CA ALA A 66 -6.61 -16.87 8.01
C ALA A 66 -6.92 -18.27 8.55
N GLN A 67 -7.70 -19.08 7.80
CA GLN A 67 -7.99 -20.48 8.15
C GLN A 67 -6.74 -21.37 8.22
N LYS A 68 -5.68 -21.00 7.49
CA LYS A 68 -4.37 -21.68 7.52
C LYS A 68 -3.47 -21.17 8.65
N GLY A 69 -3.96 -20.33 9.56
CA GLY A 69 -3.20 -19.79 10.68
C GLY A 69 -2.06 -18.86 10.27
N ARG A 70 -2.09 -18.24 9.08
CA ARG A 70 -0.99 -17.38 8.60
C ARG A 70 -0.92 -16.00 9.25
N PHE A 71 -1.90 -15.64 10.07
CA PHE A 71 -1.99 -14.34 10.75
C PHE A 71 -2.22 -14.53 12.26
N PRO A 72 -1.25 -15.10 13.00
CA PRO A 72 -1.41 -15.36 14.43
C PRO A 72 -1.58 -14.07 15.24
N ASP A 73 -0.86 -13.01 14.88
CA ASP A 73 -0.86 -11.73 15.59
C ASP A 73 -1.99 -10.78 15.17
N LEU A 74 -2.88 -11.21 14.27
CA LEU A 74 -4.00 -10.39 13.82
C LEU A 74 -5.09 -10.40 14.90
N SER A 75 -5.18 -9.33 15.68
CA SER A 75 -6.11 -9.24 16.83
C SER A 75 -7.05 -8.05 16.80
N ASP A 76 -6.80 -7.03 15.98
CA ASP A 76 -7.60 -5.82 16.00
C ASP A 76 -8.00 -5.28 14.60
N ARG A 77 -8.85 -4.25 14.65
CA ARG A 77 -9.41 -3.55 13.50
C ARG A 77 -8.34 -2.88 12.63
N ASP A 78 -7.36 -2.25 13.25
CA ASP A 78 -6.37 -1.45 12.53
C ASP A 78 -5.37 -2.36 11.82
N ASP A 79 -5.00 -3.47 12.45
CA ASP A 79 -4.17 -4.50 11.86
C ASP A 79 -4.88 -5.21 10.70
N LEU A 80 -6.18 -5.50 10.84
CA LEU A 80 -6.99 -6.04 9.75
C LEU A 80 -7.02 -5.06 8.57
N TRP A 81 -7.28 -3.78 8.84
CA TRP A 81 -7.32 -2.78 7.79
C TRP A 81 -5.96 -2.61 7.08
N ARG A 82 -4.86 -2.54 7.84
CA ARG A 82 -3.49 -2.47 7.30
C ARG A 82 -3.15 -3.70 6.48
N LEU A 83 -3.58 -4.89 6.90
CA LEU A 83 -3.38 -6.14 6.17
C LEU A 83 -4.13 -6.13 4.84
N LEU A 84 -5.42 -5.78 4.85
CA LEU A 84 -6.24 -5.69 3.64
C LEU A 84 -5.66 -4.68 2.65
N LEU A 85 -5.26 -3.50 3.11
CA LEU A 85 -4.60 -2.50 2.27
C LEU A 85 -3.29 -3.02 1.66
N LYS A 86 -2.47 -3.74 2.44
CA LYS A 86 -1.21 -4.33 1.98
C LYS A 86 -1.45 -5.41 0.92
N MET A 87 -2.47 -6.25 1.10
CA MET A 87 -2.86 -7.27 0.12
C MET A 87 -3.39 -6.62 -1.16
N SER A 88 -4.26 -5.62 -1.05
CA SER A 88 -4.78 -4.83 -2.18
C SER A 88 -3.68 -4.17 -2.99
N ALA A 89 -2.72 -3.51 -2.34
CA ALA A 89 -1.61 -2.86 -3.02
C ALA A 89 -0.78 -3.86 -3.87
N ARG A 90 -0.52 -5.06 -3.34
CA ARG A 90 0.18 -6.12 -4.08
C ARG A 90 -0.64 -6.59 -5.30
N LYS A 91 -1.94 -6.82 -5.13
CA LYS A 91 -2.80 -7.26 -6.24
C LYS A 91 -2.99 -6.20 -7.32
N VAL A 92 -3.04 -4.92 -6.94
CA VAL A 92 -3.03 -3.80 -7.90
C VAL A 92 -1.76 -3.81 -8.74
N VAL A 93 -0.59 -3.94 -8.10
CA VAL A 93 0.70 -4.04 -8.79
C VAL A 93 0.73 -5.26 -9.74
N ASP A 94 0.26 -6.41 -9.27
CA ASP A 94 0.19 -7.63 -10.08
C ASP A 94 -0.74 -7.48 -11.29
N LYS A 95 -1.86 -6.75 -11.13
CA LYS A 95 -2.75 -6.41 -12.24
C LYS A 95 -2.04 -5.51 -13.25
N LYS A 96 -1.42 -4.40 -12.80
CA LYS A 96 -0.65 -3.50 -13.68
C LYS A 96 0.37 -4.26 -14.53
N ARG A 97 1.10 -5.20 -13.91
CA ARG A 97 2.09 -6.04 -14.60
C ARG A 97 1.44 -6.96 -15.64
N ARG A 98 0.28 -7.56 -15.36
CA ARG A 98 -0.45 -8.40 -16.32
C ARG A 98 -0.93 -7.58 -17.51
N ASP A 99 -1.51 -6.41 -17.26
CA ASP A 99 -2.03 -5.54 -18.31
C ASP A 99 -0.89 -5.03 -19.22
N HIS A 100 0.26 -4.63 -18.63
CA HIS A 100 1.45 -4.26 -19.41
C HIS A 100 2.01 -5.40 -20.25
N ARG A 101 1.99 -6.65 -19.76
CA ARG A 101 2.44 -7.81 -20.53
C ARG A 101 1.49 -8.13 -21.68
N GLN A 102 0.18 -8.06 -21.45
CA GLN A 102 -0.83 -8.29 -22.49
C GLN A 102 -0.74 -7.23 -23.60
N ARG A 103 -0.53 -5.96 -23.25
CA ARG A 103 -0.36 -4.85 -24.22
C ARG A 103 0.91 -4.97 -25.08
N ARG A 104 1.95 -5.65 -24.61
CA ARG A 104 3.17 -5.92 -25.40
C ARG A 104 3.02 -7.09 -26.38
N GLY A 105 1.98 -7.93 -26.22
CA GLY A 105 1.77 -9.14 -27.01
C GLY A 105 0.49 -9.18 -27.84
N GLY A 106 -0.36 -8.15 -27.76
CA GLY A 106 -1.62 -8.08 -28.51
C GLY A 106 -1.91 -6.66 -28.96
N ASP A 107 -2.23 -6.52 -30.24
CA ASP A 107 -2.73 -5.30 -30.89
C ASP A 107 -4.12 -4.95 -30.34
N VAL A 108 -4.15 -4.39 -29.12
CA VAL A 108 -5.40 -3.96 -28.48
C VAL A 108 -5.55 -2.46 -28.72
N GLN A 109 -6.37 -2.12 -29.72
CA GLN A 109 -6.82 -0.76 -29.96
C GLN A 109 -7.46 -0.17 -28.70
N LEU A 110 -7.02 1.05 -28.39
CA LEU A 110 -7.53 1.90 -27.33
C LEU A 110 -9.00 2.26 -27.59
N HIS A 111 -9.93 1.66 -26.85
CA HIS A 111 -11.09 2.42 -26.42
C HIS A 111 -10.70 3.19 -25.16
N SER A 112 -10.16 4.40 -25.38
CA SER A 112 -10.15 5.43 -24.35
C SER A 112 -11.62 5.77 -24.08
N LEU A 113 -12.20 5.19 -23.03
CA LEU A 113 -13.45 5.72 -22.49
C LEU A 113 -13.09 7.01 -21.77
N ASP A 114 -12.98 8.07 -22.58
CA ASP A 114 -13.02 9.44 -22.12
C ASP A 114 -14.44 9.70 -21.58
N LYS A 115 -14.72 9.18 -20.38
CA LYS A 115 -15.84 9.63 -19.56
C LYS A 115 -15.32 10.74 -18.66
N ARG A 116 -15.02 11.86 -19.30
CA ARG A 116 -14.97 13.17 -18.70
C ARG A 116 -16.41 13.66 -18.54
N ASP A 117 -17.13 13.13 -17.54
CA ASP A 117 -18.15 13.90 -16.81
C ASP A 117 -18.75 13.08 -15.65
N GLU A 118 -19.14 13.79 -14.58
CA GLU A 118 -19.99 13.41 -13.43
C GLU A 118 -19.40 12.89 -12.11
N ASN A 119 -18.08 12.75 -11.90
CA ASN A 119 -17.55 12.34 -10.58
C ASN A 119 -16.62 13.34 -9.88
N GLN A 120 -16.74 14.64 -10.20
CA GLN A 120 -16.11 15.71 -9.40
C GLN A 120 -16.72 15.87 -8.00
N SER A 121 -17.85 15.20 -7.71
CA SER A 121 -18.60 15.34 -6.44
C SER A 121 -18.35 14.22 -5.42
N PHE A 122 -17.29 13.41 -5.56
CA PHE A 122 -17.00 12.28 -4.64
C PHE A 122 -15.56 12.26 -4.08
N ILE A 123 -14.92 13.43 -4.02
CA ILE A 123 -13.58 13.61 -3.45
C ILE A 123 -13.62 13.60 -1.89
N GLU A 124 -14.79 13.73 -1.26
CA GLU A 124 -14.88 13.91 0.20
C GLU A 124 -14.77 12.65 1.07
N ALA A 125 -14.44 11.48 0.54
CA ALA A 125 -14.33 10.25 1.33
C ALA A 125 -12.89 9.73 1.46
N ILE A 126 -12.12 10.47 2.26
CA ILE A 126 -10.78 10.20 2.83
C ILE A 126 -9.59 10.65 1.95
N GLY A 127 -9.16 11.88 2.23
CA GLY A 127 -7.88 12.48 1.87
C GLY A 127 -8.02 13.52 0.77
N ASP A 128 -7.90 14.79 1.12
CA ASP A 128 -7.64 15.87 0.14
C ASP A 128 -6.60 15.37 -0.87
N GLU A 129 -6.81 15.68 -2.15
CA GLU A 129 -5.70 15.65 -3.09
C GLU A 129 -4.56 16.45 -2.45
N PRO A 130 -3.38 15.82 -2.21
CA PRO A 130 -2.33 16.46 -1.43
C PRO A 130 -2.05 17.82 -2.05
N SER A 131 -2.05 18.88 -1.22
CA SER A 131 -1.67 20.23 -1.67
C SER A 131 -0.41 20.13 -2.54
N PRO A 132 -0.25 20.96 -3.58
CA PRO A 132 1.02 21.06 -4.30
C PRO A 132 2.23 21.15 -3.36
N GLU A 133 2.09 21.80 -2.20
CA GLU A 133 3.12 21.85 -1.16
C GLU A 133 3.36 20.48 -0.50
N MET A 134 2.29 19.71 -0.24
CA MET A 134 2.39 18.35 0.30
C MET A 134 2.98 17.36 -0.72
N VAL A 135 2.70 17.54 -2.01
CA VAL A 135 3.35 16.76 -3.08
C VAL A 135 4.84 17.06 -3.11
N LEU A 136 5.22 18.34 -3.08
CA LEU A 136 6.62 18.75 -3.07
C LEU A 136 7.35 18.22 -1.82
N MET A 137 6.76 18.36 -0.64
CA MET A 137 7.31 17.80 0.61
C MET A 137 7.46 16.27 0.53
N MET A 138 6.52 15.57 -0.12
CA MET A 138 6.61 14.13 -0.32
C MET A 138 7.72 13.74 -1.31
N GLU A 139 7.89 14.50 -2.39
CA GLU A 139 8.98 14.33 -3.35
C GLU A 139 10.35 14.53 -2.69
N GLU A 140 10.52 15.62 -1.91
CA GLU A 140 11.72 15.89 -1.13
C GLU A 140 12.01 14.78 -0.12
N SER A 141 10.99 14.31 0.61
CA SER A 141 11.12 13.22 1.57
C SER A 141 11.56 11.90 0.90
N VAL A 142 11.02 11.61 -0.28
CA VAL A 142 11.41 10.43 -1.07
C VAL A 142 12.84 10.57 -1.55
N GLU A 143 13.24 11.73 -2.07
CA GLU A 143 14.60 11.97 -2.53
C GLU A 143 15.62 11.86 -1.39
N GLN A 144 15.32 12.48 -0.24
CA GLN A 144 16.12 12.41 0.97
C GLN A 144 16.26 10.97 1.46
N PHE A 145 15.17 10.20 1.52
CA PHE A 145 15.24 8.77 1.88
C PHE A 145 16.13 7.98 0.91
N PHE A 146 15.94 8.17 -0.40
CA PHE A 146 16.75 7.50 -1.41
C PHE A 146 18.24 7.89 -1.34
N SER A 147 18.56 9.09 -0.86
CA SER A 147 19.94 9.51 -0.60
C SER A 147 20.56 8.77 0.60
N HIS A 148 19.80 8.52 1.67
CA HIS A 148 20.23 7.80 2.88
C HIS A 148 20.41 6.29 2.69
N LEU A 149 19.77 5.71 1.66
CA LEU A 149 20.06 4.35 1.23
C LEU A 149 21.45 4.23 0.59
N GLY A 150 22.08 5.34 0.22
CA GLY A 150 23.36 5.42 -0.47
C GLY A 150 23.27 5.01 -1.94
N VAL A 151 24.43 5.00 -2.62
CA VAL A 151 24.52 4.51 -4.00
C VAL A 151 24.76 3.00 -3.97
N GLY A 152 23.92 2.21 -4.65
CA GLY A 152 24.11 0.78 -4.84
C GLY A 152 22.85 -0.08 -4.66
N GLN A 153 23.07 -1.38 -4.42
CA GLN A 153 22.03 -2.42 -4.50
C GLN A 153 20.79 -2.18 -3.63
N LEU A 154 20.88 -1.45 -2.51
CA LEU A 154 19.71 -1.15 -1.66
C LEU A 154 18.80 -0.09 -2.27
N ARG A 155 19.36 0.93 -2.93
CA ARG A 155 18.60 1.97 -3.64
C ARG A 155 17.87 1.37 -4.84
N ASP A 156 18.59 0.56 -5.63
CA ASP A 156 18.01 -0.14 -6.78
C ASP A 156 16.93 -1.14 -6.34
N LEU A 157 17.15 -1.83 -5.21
CA LEU A 157 16.17 -2.75 -4.64
C LEU A 157 14.93 -2.02 -4.15
N ALA A 158 15.08 -0.86 -3.50
CA ALA A 158 13.96 -0.02 -3.06
C ALA A 158 13.17 0.51 -4.26
N GLY A 159 13.84 1.05 -5.28
CA GLY A 159 13.24 1.51 -6.52
C GLY A 159 12.48 0.39 -7.23
N ALA A 160 13.13 -0.74 -7.47
CA ALA A 160 12.48 -1.91 -8.06
C ALA A 160 11.32 -2.44 -7.18
N LYS A 161 11.37 -2.29 -5.85
CA LYS A 161 10.25 -2.66 -5.01
C LYS A 161 9.05 -1.71 -5.17
N LEU A 162 9.28 -0.41 -5.33
CA LEU A 162 8.26 0.59 -5.60
C LEU A 162 7.68 0.46 -7.02
N GLU A 163 8.51 0.08 -7.99
CA GLU A 163 8.08 -0.31 -9.34
C GLU A 163 7.23 -1.59 -9.34
N GLY A 164 7.22 -2.33 -8.22
CA GLY A 164 6.28 -3.42 -7.98
C GLY A 164 6.83 -4.83 -8.20
N TYR A 165 8.15 -5.01 -8.29
CA TYR A 165 8.75 -6.33 -8.49
C TYR A 165 8.55 -7.25 -7.26
N SER A 166 8.29 -8.54 -7.51
CA SER A 166 8.16 -9.55 -6.46
C SER A 166 9.52 -9.90 -5.83
N ASN A 167 9.52 -10.50 -4.63
CA ASN A 167 10.77 -10.92 -4.00
C ASN A 167 11.51 -11.97 -4.83
N THR A 168 10.78 -12.88 -5.50
CA THR A 168 11.32 -13.86 -6.44
C THR A 168 12.00 -13.22 -7.65
N GLU A 169 11.39 -12.21 -8.26
CA GLU A 169 11.94 -11.49 -9.41
C GLU A 169 13.17 -10.66 -9.02
N LEU A 170 13.11 -10.02 -7.86
CA LEU A 170 14.23 -9.30 -7.29
C LEU A 170 15.38 -10.27 -6.97
N ALA A 171 15.08 -11.44 -6.41
CA ALA A 171 16.07 -12.47 -6.14
C ALA A 171 16.81 -12.88 -7.44
N ALA A 172 16.07 -13.13 -8.52
CA ALA A 172 16.65 -13.42 -9.83
C ALA A 172 17.44 -12.23 -10.40
N ARG A 173 16.89 -11.01 -10.35
CA ARG A 173 17.51 -9.77 -10.89
C ARG A 173 18.81 -9.42 -10.17
N PHE A 174 18.87 -9.63 -8.85
CA PHE A 174 20.04 -9.34 -8.03
C PHE A 174 20.96 -10.57 -7.83
N GLY A 175 20.65 -11.71 -8.45
CA GLY A 175 21.45 -12.94 -8.36
C GLY A 175 21.59 -13.49 -6.94
N CYS A 176 20.56 -13.37 -6.11
CA CYS A 176 20.59 -13.81 -4.70
C CYS A 176 19.31 -14.55 -4.31
N SER A 177 19.25 -15.10 -3.08
CA SER A 177 18.06 -15.79 -2.58
C SER A 177 16.95 -14.83 -2.16
N GLU A 178 15.70 -15.28 -2.18
CA GLU A 178 14.55 -14.50 -1.68
C GLU A 178 14.74 -14.05 -0.23
N ARG A 179 15.33 -14.90 0.61
CA ARG A 179 15.67 -14.56 2.00
C ARG A 179 16.64 -13.37 2.10
N THR A 180 17.56 -13.25 1.14
CA THR A 180 18.48 -12.10 1.07
C THR A 180 17.74 -10.82 0.68
N ILE A 181 16.82 -10.92 -0.27
CA ILE A 181 15.93 -9.81 -0.64
C ILE A 181 15.08 -9.37 0.54
N GLU A 182 14.44 -10.31 1.25
CA GLU A 182 13.63 -10.02 2.42
C GLU A 182 14.42 -9.32 3.52
N ARG A 183 15.63 -9.82 3.83
CA ARG A 183 16.52 -9.19 4.81
C ARG A 183 16.92 -7.77 4.41
N ARG A 184 17.25 -7.55 3.13
CA ARG A 184 17.60 -6.22 2.61
C ARG A 184 16.41 -5.26 2.63
N LEU A 185 15.21 -5.75 2.29
CA LEU A 185 13.97 -4.98 2.39
C LEU A 185 13.61 -4.64 3.84
N HIS A 186 13.91 -5.52 4.80
CA HIS A 186 13.77 -5.22 6.22
C HIS A 186 14.68 -4.06 6.63
N LEU A 187 15.96 -4.12 6.25
CA LEU A 187 16.92 -3.04 6.52
C LEU A 187 16.49 -1.71 5.87
N ILE A 188 15.96 -1.74 4.65
CA ILE A 188 15.42 -0.55 3.97
C ILE A 188 14.26 0.05 4.78
N ARG A 189 13.35 -0.78 5.32
CA ARG A 189 12.24 -0.29 6.17
C ARG A 189 12.72 0.28 7.49
N GLU A 190 13.71 -0.33 8.11
CA GLU A 190 14.30 0.15 9.36
C GLU A 190 14.93 1.53 9.18
N LYS A 191 15.70 1.71 8.10
CA LYS A 191 16.23 3.03 7.72
C LYS A 191 15.13 4.03 7.43
N CYS A 192 14.06 3.62 6.75
CA CYS A 192 12.93 4.50 6.44
C CYS A 192 12.23 4.98 7.72
N HIS A 193 12.10 4.10 8.72
CA HIS A 193 11.55 4.43 10.02
C HIS A 193 12.50 5.29 10.87
N GLN A 194 13.81 5.28 10.63
CA GLN A 194 14.72 6.21 11.33
C GLN A 194 14.55 7.64 10.79
N GLU A 195 14.56 7.80 9.47
CA GLU A 195 14.40 9.12 8.82
C GLU A 195 13.06 9.78 9.13
N LEU A 196 11.96 9.02 9.08
CA LEU A 196 10.61 9.57 9.32
C LEU A 196 10.38 10.03 10.76
N PHE A 197 11.23 9.65 11.72
CA PHE A 197 11.09 10.01 13.13
C PHE A 197 12.21 10.92 13.66
N ASP A 198 13.35 11.04 12.96
CA ASP A 198 14.44 11.96 13.33
C ASP A 198 14.22 13.41 12.84
N GLU A 199 13.30 13.64 11.89
CA GLU A 199 12.95 14.99 11.37
C GLU A 199 12.11 15.87 12.33
N HIS A 200 11.85 15.42 13.57
CA HIS A 200 11.06 16.18 14.56
C HIS A 200 11.82 16.64 15.79
N SER A 201 13.16 16.65 15.79
CA SER A 201 13.88 17.47 16.77
C SER A 201 13.90 18.90 16.25
N PRO A 202 13.10 19.85 16.81
CA PRO A 202 13.26 21.25 16.45
C PRO A 202 14.70 21.62 16.77
N LYS A 203 15.45 22.04 15.75
CA LYS A 203 16.72 22.71 15.96
C LYS A 203 16.40 23.91 16.85
N GLU A 204 16.76 23.83 18.13
CA GLU A 204 16.83 24.98 19.01
C GLU A 204 17.68 26.02 18.27
N THR A 205 17.01 27.01 17.70
CA THR A 205 17.61 28.29 17.38
C THR A 205 18.05 28.87 18.72
N THR A 206 19.26 28.56 19.13
CA THR A 206 20.00 29.35 20.10
C THR A 206 20.19 30.73 19.47
N ASP A 207 19.20 31.59 19.68
CA ASP A 207 19.30 33.02 19.52
C ASP A 207 20.27 33.52 20.60
N ARG A 208 21.54 33.59 20.21
CA ARG A 208 22.56 34.34 20.92
C ARG A 208 22.67 35.69 20.24
N ASP A 209 22.78 36.71 21.10
CA ASP A 209 23.24 38.09 20.83
C ASP A 209 22.15 39.03 20.28
N LEU A 210 21.80 40.16 20.92
CA LEU A 210 22.68 41.17 21.53
C LEU A 210 21.95 41.95 22.65
N GLY A 211 22.57 42.01 23.83
CA GLY A 211 22.33 43.08 24.79
C GLY A 211 23.27 44.25 24.50
N THR A 212 22.74 45.38 24.05
CA THR A 212 23.42 46.69 24.15
C THR A 212 22.41 47.82 24.12
N ASN A 213 22.03 48.31 25.30
CA ASN A 213 22.01 49.72 25.72
C ASN A 213 21.34 49.87 27.09
#